data_AF-B8MG04-F1
#
_entry.id   AF-B8MG04-F1
#
_cell.length_a   1.000
_cell.length_b   1.000
_cell.length_c   1.000
_cell.angle_alpha   90.00
_cell.angle_beta   90.00
_cell.angle_gamma   90.00
#
_symmetry.space_group_name_H-M   'P 1'
#
loop_
_entity.id
_entity.type
_entity.pdbx_description
1 polymer ?
#
loop_
_entity_poly.entity_id
_entity_poly.type
_entity_poly.pdbx_seq_one_letter_code
_entity_poly.pdbx_strand_id
1 'polypeptide(L)'
;MAYKAQTVRNSFTATGLVPFNPDRVYQQPTVRLKTPTSPPSRSSDTQSSCLQTPQNPRQFKRQMTITKKRISRHTRSSSEAIGEVFTRASKAYEMSINKLTIAQKELHDLRAAHEREKQKRQRSKQQISHEQGITREEAQALVQGQIEASQAVTTAPAEPELPVSHPPVRRQFRCSGCGVAGHKITGCPNLCGLEIEI
;
A
#
# COMPACT_ATOMS: atom_id res chain seq x y z
N MET A 1 57.01 29.47 16.57
CA MET A 1 57.63 30.81 16.59
C MET A 1 57.84 31.19 18.06
N ALA A 2 59.08 31.43 18.49
CA ALA A 2 59.38 31.86 19.85
C ALA A 2 59.45 33.39 19.89
N TYR A 3 58.74 34.03 20.81
CA TYR A 3 58.80 35.48 20.99
C TYR A 3 60.13 35.88 21.65
N LYS A 4 60.76 36.96 21.17
CA LYS A 4 61.97 37.52 21.80
C LYS A 4 61.59 38.15 23.14
N ALA A 5 62.41 37.93 24.17
CA ALA A 5 62.16 38.46 25.52
C ALA A 5 61.95 39.99 25.54
N GLN A 6 62.63 40.71 24.64
CA GLN A 6 62.47 42.16 24.50
C GLN A 6 61.06 42.57 24.06
N THR A 7 60.44 41.80 23.16
CA THR A 7 59.07 42.06 22.69
C THR A 7 58.07 41.90 23.83
N VAL A 8 58.27 40.88 24.67
CA VAL A 8 57.43 40.64 25.85
C VAL A 8 57.60 41.79 26.85
N ARG A 9 58.82 42.20 27.16
CA ARG A 9 59.09 43.35 28.05
C ARG A 9 58.41 44.63 27.57
N ASN A 10 58.58 44.97 26.30
CA ASN A 10 57.99 46.17 25.71
C ASN A 10 56.45 46.18 25.80
N SER A 11 55.81 45.01 25.73
CA SER A 11 54.35 44.91 25.86
C SER A 11 53.84 45.16 27.28
N PHE A 12 54.57 44.70 28.31
CA PHE A 12 54.24 45.01 29.70
C PHE A 12 54.49 46.48 30.03
N THR A 13 55.59 47.06 29.52
CA THR A 13 55.85 48.50 29.72
C THR A 13 54.80 49.37 29.05
N ALA A 14 54.33 49.01 27.85
CA ALA A 14 53.29 49.76 27.14
C ALA A 14 51.94 49.73 27.87
N THR A 15 51.66 48.66 28.62
CA THR A 15 50.42 48.51 29.38
C THR A 15 50.52 49.03 30.81
N GLY A 16 51.71 49.46 31.26
CA GLY A 16 51.95 49.88 32.64
C GLY A 16 51.84 48.76 33.68
N LEU A 17 51.77 47.50 33.22
CA LEU A 17 51.62 46.33 34.09
C LEU A 17 53.00 45.80 34.50
N VAL A 18 53.18 45.55 35.80
CA VAL A 18 54.40 44.93 36.34
C VAL A 18 54.11 43.47 36.71
N PRO A 19 54.70 42.49 36.01
CA PRO A 19 54.53 41.09 36.37
C PRO A 19 55.05 40.80 37.77
N PHE A 20 54.25 40.12 38.59
CA PHE A 20 54.65 39.69 39.93
C PHE A 20 55.87 38.75 39.92
N ASN A 21 56.04 37.96 38.85
CA ASN A 21 57.20 37.09 38.64
C ASN A 21 57.74 37.27 37.20
N PRO A 22 58.69 38.20 36.98
CA PRO A 22 59.16 38.56 35.64
C PRO A 22 59.85 37.39 34.92
N ASP A 23 60.65 36.61 35.64
CA ASP A 23 61.43 35.51 35.05
C ASP A 23 60.54 34.43 34.43
N ARG A 24 59.40 34.12 35.07
CA ARG A 24 58.45 33.12 34.55
C ARG A 24 57.81 33.57 33.24
N VAL A 25 57.50 34.86 33.12
CA VAL A 25 56.88 35.45 31.93
C VAL A 25 57.88 35.55 30.79
N TYR A 26 59.13 35.90 31.08
CA TYR A 26 60.19 36.01 30.06
C TYR A 26 60.72 34.66 29.58
N GLN A 27 60.64 33.60 30.40
CA GLN A 27 61.10 32.25 30.06
C GLN A 27 60.03 31.37 29.36
N GLN A 28 58.74 31.74 29.38
CA GLN A 28 57.64 30.93 28.81
C GLN A 28 57.04 31.41 27.45
N PRO A 29 57.78 31.93 26.44
CA PRO A 29 57.13 32.31 25.18
C PRO A 29 56.85 31.12 24.25
N THR A 30 57.32 29.90 24.56
CA THR A 30 57.01 28.71 23.75
C THR A 30 55.81 27.98 24.35
N VAL A 31 54.62 28.59 24.23
CA VAL A 31 53.37 27.81 24.33
C VAL A 31 53.34 26.91 23.11
N ARG A 32 53.81 25.65 23.25
CA ARG A 32 53.45 24.62 22.28
C ARG A 32 51.95 24.42 22.48
N LEU A 33 51.15 25.08 21.64
CA LEU A 33 49.77 24.68 21.40
C LEU A 33 49.86 23.23 20.91
N LYS A 34 49.80 22.28 21.84
CA LYS A 34 49.48 20.90 21.51
C LYS A 34 48.03 20.96 21.10
N THR A 35 47.78 21.22 19.81
CA THR A 35 46.55 20.76 19.20
C THR A 35 46.53 19.27 19.48
N PRO A 36 45.58 18.75 20.27
CA PRO A 36 45.46 17.31 20.41
C PRO A 36 45.34 16.79 18.98
N THR A 37 46.27 15.94 18.56
CA THR A 37 46.13 15.23 17.29
C THR A 37 44.74 14.62 17.32
N SER A 38 43.88 15.03 16.39
CA SER A 38 42.54 14.48 16.29
C SER A 38 42.69 12.96 16.27
N PRO A 39 41.91 12.21 17.06
CA PRO A 39 41.97 10.76 17.00
C PRO A 39 41.87 10.33 15.53
N PRO A 40 42.56 9.24 15.12
CA PRO A 40 42.45 8.73 13.77
C PRO A 40 40.97 8.73 13.41
N SER A 41 40.61 9.44 12.35
CA SER A 41 39.30 9.29 11.76
C SER A 41 39.15 7.81 11.48
N ARG A 42 38.41 7.10 12.35
CA ARG A 42 37.78 5.85 11.91
C ARG A 42 37.03 6.29 10.69
N SER A 43 37.43 5.80 9.51
CA SER A 43 36.55 5.76 8.36
C SER A 43 35.32 5.04 8.88
N SER A 44 34.36 5.84 9.30
CA SER A 44 33.04 5.32 9.58
C SER A 44 32.51 5.11 8.17
N ASP A 45 32.81 3.94 7.61
CA ASP A 45 32.03 3.36 6.51
C ASP A 45 30.57 3.13 6.95
N THR A 46 30.23 3.51 8.19
CA THR A 46 28.98 4.17 8.48
C THR A 46 28.84 5.44 7.62
N GLN A 47 28.59 5.28 6.32
CA GLN A 47 27.75 6.23 5.60
C GLN A 47 26.65 6.63 6.58
N SER A 48 26.66 7.90 6.97
CA SER A 48 25.89 8.36 8.10
C SER A 48 24.45 7.91 7.89
N SER A 49 23.98 6.99 8.72
CA SER A 49 22.63 6.40 8.59
C SER A 49 21.54 7.48 8.52
N CYS A 50 21.83 8.72 8.90
CA CYS A 50 20.94 9.87 8.76
C CYS A 50 20.69 10.35 7.32
N LEU A 51 21.47 9.91 6.32
CA LEU A 51 21.29 10.30 4.91
C LEU A 51 20.49 9.29 4.09
N GLN A 52 20.32 8.06 4.59
CA GLN A 52 19.48 7.07 3.92
C GLN A 52 18.01 7.29 4.28
N THR A 53 17.15 7.36 3.25
CA THR A 53 15.69 7.36 3.39
C THR A 53 15.28 6.11 4.18
N PRO A 54 14.65 6.26 5.36
CA PRO A 54 14.18 5.12 6.12
C PRO A 54 13.19 4.28 5.30
N GLN A 55 13.32 2.96 5.35
CA GLN A 55 12.44 2.04 4.62
C GLN A 55 11.27 1.54 5.49
N ASN A 56 11.33 1.81 6.80
CA ASN A 56 10.34 1.36 7.77
C ASN A 56 10.18 2.41 8.89
N PRO A 57 8.96 2.62 9.43
CA PRO A 57 8.68 3.41 10.63
C PRO A 57 9.67 3.23 11.78
N ARG A 58 10.11 1.99 12.04
CA ARG A 58 11.08 1.68 13.10
C ARG A 58 12.45 2.33 12.83
N GLN A 59 12.92 2.28 11.58
CA GLN A 59 14.19 2.90 11.19
C GLN A 59 14.11 4.42 11.33
N PHE A 60 13.01 5.02 10.87
CA PHE A 60 12.77 6.46 11.00
C PHE A 60 12.78 6.89 12.47
N LYS A 61 11.99 6.23 13.34
CA LYS A 61 11.96 6.51 14.78
C LYS A 61 13.35 6.42 15.42
N ARG A 62 14.14 5.42 15.06
CA ARG A 62 15.52 5.27 15.55
C ARG A 62 16.40 6.44 15.12
N GLN A 63 16.36 6.85 13.85
CA GLN A 63 17.13 8.00 13.39
C GLN A 63 16.68 9.31 14.07
N MET A 64 15.38 9.49 14.22
CA MET A 64 14.79 10.68 14.85
C MET A 64 15.21 10.80 16.33
N THR A 65 15.19 9.68 17.07
CA THR A 65 15.62 9.65 18.48
C THR A 65 17.12 9.91 18.64
N ILE A 66 17.96 9.37 17.76
CA ILE A 66 19.41 9.67 17.74
C ILE A 66 19.65 11.16 17.49
N THR A 67 18.94 11.73 16.52
CA THR A 67 19.06 13.15 16.14
C THR A 67 18.61 14.05 17.29
N LYS A 68 17.45 13.76 17.90
CA LYS A 68 16.95 14.45 19.10
C LYS A 68 17.97 14.41 20.25
N LYS A 69 18.56 13.24 20.55
CA LYS A 69 19.60 13.09 21.59
C LYS A 69 20.89 13.85 21.26
N ARG A 70 21.25 14.03 19.99
CA ARG A 70 22.43 14.81 19.60
C ARG A 70 22.20 16.30 19.82
N ILE A 71 21.03 16.79 19.44
CA ILE A 71 20.66 18.20 19.58
C ILE A 71 20.49 18.58 21.06
N SER A 72 19.84 17.73 21.86
CA SER A 72 19.66 17.99 23.30
C SER A 72 20.99 18.09 24.06
N ARG A 73 22.05 17.43 23.59
CA ARG A 73 23.40 17.53 24.18
C ARG A 73 24.09 18.87 23.92
N HIS A 74 23.76 19.55 22.83
CA HIS A 74 24.45 20.77 22.38
C HIS A 74 23.63 22.04 22.62
N THR A 75 22.33 21.91 22.92
CA THR A 75 21.39 23.03 23.04
C THR A 75 20.55 22.84 24.30
N ARG A 76 21.01 23.36 25.45
CA ARG A 76 20.33 23.23 26.75
C ARG A 76 19.03 24.05 26.83
N SER A 77 18.90 25.14 26.07
CA SER A 77 17.81 26.13 26.19
C SER A 77 16.77 26.11 25.04
N SER A 78 17.01 25.34 23.96
CA SER A 78 16.13 25.28 22.76
C SER A 78 15.52 23.88 22.53
N SER A 79 15.66 22.97 23.50
CA SER A 79 15.37 21.55 23.32
C SER A 79 13.88 21.20 23.12
N GLU A 80 12.96 22.03 23.59
CA GLU A 80 11.54 21.68 23.67
C GLU A 80 10.82 21.85 22.32
N ALA A 81 10.91 23.04 21.72
CA ALA A 81 10.35 23.33 20.39
C ALA A 81 10.90 22.36 19.31
N ILE A 82 12.21 22.09 19.37
CA ILE A 82 12.86 21.13 18.47
C ILE A 82 12.33 19.71 18.70
N GLY A 83 12.16 19.31 19.97
CA GLY A 83 11.62 17.99 20.33
C GLY A 83 10.18 17.78 19.84
N GLU A 84 9.37 18.83 19.82
CA GLU A 84 8.01 18.79 19.31
C GLU A 84 7.98 18.62 17.78
N VAL A 85 8.82 19.35 17.05
CA VAL A 85 8.98 19.18 15.59
C VAL A 85 9.37 17.74 15.24
N PHE A 86 10.35 17.16 15.96
CA PHE A 86 10.73 15.76 15.78
C PHE A 86 9.57 14.79 16.01
N THR A 87 8.71 15.08 16.98
CA THR A 87 7.54 14.25 17.29
C THR A 87 6.47 14.36 16.21
N ARG A 88 6.16 15.58 15.75
CA ARG A 88 5.22 15.81 14.64
C ARG A 88 5.69 15.13 13.35
N ALA A 89 6.96 15.30 12.99
CA ALA A 89 7.54 14.69 11.82
C ALA A 89 7.54 13.15 11.90
N SER A 90 7.78 12.57 13.08
CA SER A 90 7.63 11.12 13.29
C SER A 90 6.21 10.64 13.01
N LYS A 91 5.20 11.32 13.55
CA LYS A 91 3.79 10.97 13.32
C LYS A 91 3.41 11.09 11.84
N ALA A 92 3.84 12.17 11.17
CA ALA A 92 3.59 12.38 9.75
C ALA A 92 4.19 11.27 8.89
N TYR A 93 5.43 10.88 9.19
CA TYR A 93 6.10 9.77 8.52
C TYR A 93 5.34 8.46 8.70
N GLU A 94 4.95 8.11 9.93
CA GLU A 94 4.17 6.89 10.20
C GLU A 94 2.86 6.86 9.43
N MET A 95 2.13 7.98 9.43
CA MET A 95 0.88 8.10 8.69
C MET A 95 1.11 7.97 7.17
N SER A 96 2.17 8.56 6.63
CA SER A 96 2.49 8.47 5.20
C SER A 96 2.83 7.05 4.76
N ILE A 97 3.61 6.31 5.54
CA ILE A 97 3.96 4.92 5.23
C ILE A 97 2.73 4.01 5.32
N ASN A 98 1.87 4.21 6.33
CA ASN A 98 0.64 3.43 6.45
C ASN A 98 -0.28 3.67 5.23
N LYS A 99 -0.48 4.94 4.84
CA LYS A 99 -1.25 5.30 3.64
C LYS A 99 -0.64 4.72 2.37
N LEU A 100 0.68 4.81 2.21
CA LEU A 100 1.39 4.24 1.06
C LEU A 100 1.20 2.72 0.99
N THR A 101 1.28 2.03 2.12
CA THR A 101 1.11 0.57 2.20
C THR A 101 -0.31 0.16 1.78
N ILE A 102 -1.33 0.89 2.25
CA ILE A 102 -2.73 0.66 1.87
C ILE A 102 -2.91 0.90 0.36
N ALA A 103 -2.43 2.04 -0.14
CA ALA A 103 -2.55 2.39 -1.56
C ALA A 103 -1.84 1.37 -2.48
N GLN A 104 -0.67 0.86 -2.07
CA GLN A 104 0.04 -0.19 -2.80
C GLN A 104 -0.78 -1.48 -2.89
N LYS A 105 -1.45 -1.86 -1.80
CA LYS A 105 -2.34 -3.02 -1.78
C LYS A 105 -3.56 -2.81 -2.67
N GLU A 106 -4.23 -1.66 -2.55
CA GLU A 106 -5.39 -1.31 -3.39
C GLU A 106 -5.02 -1.30 -4.88
N LEU A 107 -3.86 -0.75 -5.25
CA LEU A 107 -3.36 -0.78 -6.62
C LEU A 107 -3.13 -2.21 -7.13
N HIS A 108 -2.56 -3.07 -6.29
CA HIS A 108 -2.36 -4.48 -6.64
C HIS A 108 -3.70 -5.19 -6.84
N ASP A 109 -4.64 -5.01 -5.93
CA ASP A 109 -5.97 -5.62 -5.99
C ASP A 109 -6.76 -5.13 -7.21
N LEU A 110 -6.68 -3.84 -7.51
CA LEU A 110 -7.28 -3.23 -8.70
C LEU A 110 -6.69 -3.82 -9.99
N ARG A 111 -5.37 -3.97 -10.07
CA ARG A 111 -4.70 -4.60 -11.22
C ARG A 111 -5.14 -6.05 -11.39
N ALA A 112 -5.22 -6.80 -10.30
CA ALA A 112 -5.68 -8.19 -10.33
C ALA A 112 -7.15 -8.29 -10.77
N ALA A 113 -8.02 -7.39 -10.28
CA ALA A 113 -9.42 -7.34 -10.72
C ALA A 113 -9.55 -6.98 -12.20
N HIS A 114 -8.78 -6.00 -12.67
CA HIS A 114 -8.75 -5.61 -14.07
C HIS A 114 -8.30 -6.76 -14.99
N GLU A 115 -7.26 -7.50 -14.60
CA GLU A 115 -6.79 -8.64 -15.39
C GLU A 115 -7.84 -9.77 -15.44
N ARG A 116 -8.53 -10.03 -14.33
CA ARG A 116 -9.66 -10.99 -14.31
C ARG A 116 -10.78 -10.55 -15.25
N GLU A 117 -11.15 -9.27 -15.24
CA GLU A 117 -12.18 -8.74 -16.14
C GLU A 117 -11.75 -8.81 -17.61
N LYS A 118 -10.48 -8.50 -17.90
CA LYS A 118 -9.92 -8.66 -19.25
C LYS A 118 -10.01 -10.11 -19.72
N GLN A 119 -9.66 -11.08 -18.86
CA GLN A 119 -9.78 -12.50 -19.18
C GLN A 119 -11.23 -12.92 -19.40
N LYS A 120 -12.18 -12.48 -18.56
CA LYS A 120 -13.62 -12.75 -18.76
C LYS A 120 -14.12 -12.21 -20.09
N ARG A 121 -13.78 -10.96 -20.42
CA ARG A 121 -14.15 -10.34 -21.71
C ARG A 121 -13.55 -11.10 -22.89
N GLN A 122 -12.30 -11.53 -22.78
CA GLN A 122 -11.66 -12.32 -23.83
C GLN A 122 -12.36 -13.67 -24.05
N ARG A 123 -12.69 -14.39 -22.97
CA ARG A 123 -13.43 -15.65 -23.05
C ARG A 123 -14.81 -15.46 -23.66
N SER A 124 -15.56 -14.44 -23.22
CA SER A 124 -16.87 -14.12 -23.79
C SER A 124 -16.79 -13.78 -25.27
N LYS A 125 -15.81 -12.98 -25.70
CA LYS A 125 -15.59 -12.69 -27.13
C LYS A 125 -15.23 -13.94 -27.94
N GLN A 126 -14.37 -14.80 -27.40
CA GLN A 126 -14.00 -16.06 -28.05
C GLN A 126 -15.20 -17.00 -28.19
N GLN A 127 -16.05 -17.09 -27.17
CA GLN A 127 -17.29 -17.86 -27.24
C GLN A 127 -18.22 -17.33 -28.33
N ILE A 128 -18.44 -16.01 -28.40
CA ILE A 128 -19.27 -15.39 -29.45
C ILE A 128 -18.66 -15.61 -30.85
N SER A 129 -17.34 -15.60 -30.99
CA SER A 129 -16.70 -15.88 -32.28
C SER A 129 -16.81 -17.34 -32.73
N HIS A 130 -16.82 -18.29 -31.79
CA HIS A 130 -16.99 -19.72 -32.08
C HIS A 130 -18.47 -20.07 -32.31
N GLU A 131 -19.39 -19.38 -31.62
CA GLU A 131 -20.82 -19.33 -31.96
C GLU A 131 -21.06 -18.34 -33.11
N GLN A 132 -20.36 -18.51 -34.24
CA GLN A 132 -20.81 -17.88 -35.49
C GLN A 132 -22.26 -18.31 -35.70
N GLY A 133 -23.17 -17.34 -35.56
CA GLY A 133 -24.60 -17.58 -35.59
C GLY A 133 -25.00 -18.31 -36.86
N ILE A 134 -26.00 -19.19 -36.71
CA ILE A 134 -26.61 -19.96 -37.80
C ILE A 134 -26.81 -19.03 -39.00
N THR A 135 -26.18 -19.36 -40.13
CA THR A 135 -26.32 -18.56 -41.35
C THR A 135 -27.79 -18.56 -41.80
N ARG A 136 -28.20 -17.55 -42.57
CA ARG A 136 -29.61 -17.43 -42.98
C ARG A 136 -30.09 -18.68 -43.72
N GLU A 137 -29.19 -19.28 -44.48
CA GLU A 137 -29.41 -20.53 -45.22
C GLU A 137 -29.55 -21.73 -44.28
N GLU A 138 -28.69 -21.88 -43.27
CA GLU A 138 -28.80 -22.95 -42.26
C GLU A 138 -30.07 -22.80 -41.41
N ALA A 139 -30.50 -21.57 -41.11
CA ALA A 139 -31.73 -21.31 -40.38
C ALA A 139 -32.96 -21.69 -41.21
N GLN A 140 -32.94 -21.40 -42.52
CA GLN A 140 -34.00 -21.83 -43.44
C GLN A 140 -34.05 -23.35 -43.60
N ALA A 141 -32.89 -24.02 -43.68
CA ALA A 141 -32.82 -25.48 -43.75
C ALA A 141 -33.39 -26.17 -42.50
N LEU A 142 -33.12 -25.63 -41.31
CA LEU A 142 -33.69 -26.12 -40.04
C LEU A 142 -35.22 -25.98 -40.00
N VAL A 143 -35.75 -24.84 -40.43
CA VAL A 143 -37.20 -24.60 -40.50
C VAL A 143 -37.86 -25.55 -41.51
N GLN A 144 -37.25 -25.75 -42.68
CA GLN A 144 -37.77 -26.63 -43.71
C GLN A 144 -37.78 -28.09 -43.27
N GLY A 145 -36.70 -28.58 -42.64
CA GLY A 145 -36.64 -29.93 -42.11
C GLY A 145 -37.67 -30.19 -41.00
N GLN A 146 -38.04 -29.16 -40.23
CA GLN A 146 -39.08 -29.26 -39.20
C GLN A 146 -40.49 -29.34 -39.80
N ILE A 147 -40.73 -28.64 -40.91
CA ILE A 147 -41.98 -28.71 -41.67
C ILE A 147 -42.13 -30.09 -42.31
N GLU A 148 -41.06 -30.62 -42.91
CA GLU A 148 -41.04 -31.95 -43.55
C GLU A 148 -41.24 -33.09 -42.53
N ALA A 149 -40.57 -33.02 -41.37
CA ALA A 149 -40.76 -33.97 -40.28
C ALA A 149 -42.20 -33.96 -39.73
N SER A 150 -42.87 -32.79 -39.71
CA SER A 150 -44.25 -32.67 -39.27
C SER A 150 -45.26 -33.19 -40.31
N GLN A 151 -44.95 -33.07 -41.60
CA GLN A 151 -45.79 -33.63 -42.67
C GLN A 151 -45.69 -35.15 -42.76
N ALA A 152 -44.50 -35.74 -42.52
CA ALA A 152 -44.29 -37.19 -42.52
C ALA A 152 -45.10 -37.94 -41.44
N VAL A 153 -45.50 -37.26 -40.36
CA VAL A 153 -46.32 -37.85 -39.28
C VAL A 153 -47.81 -37.97 -39.69
N THR A 154 -48.26 -37.27 -40.73
CA THR A 154 -49.69 -37.22 -41.08
C THR A 154 -50.13 -38.34 -42.05
N THR A 155 -49.21 -39.16 -42.57
CA THR A 155 -49.52 -40.13 -43.66
C THR A 155 -49.17 -41.61 -43.37
N ALA A 156 -49.30 -42.09 -42.14
CA ALA A 156 -49.12 -43.53 -41.84
C ALA A 156 -50.24 -44.10 -40.94
N PRO A 157 -50.95 -45.18 -41.36
CA PRO A 157 -51.92 -45.88 -40.51
C PRO A 157 -51.30 -46.91 -39.54
N ALA A 158 -51.81 -46.89 -38.29
CA ALA A 158 -51.97 -47.97 -37.29
C ALA A 158 -50.79 -48.87 -36.83
N GLU A 159 -50.31 -48.58 -35.60
CA GLU A 159 -49.80 -49.46 -34.49
C GLU A 159 -48.64 -50.49 -34.68
N PRO A 160 -47.89 -50.90 -33.62
CA PRO A 160 -48.19 -50.87 -32.17
C PRO A 160 -47.19 -50.11 -31.27
N GLU A 161 -47.66 -49.79 -30.06
CA GLU A 161 -47.02 -49.01 -29.00
C GLU A 161 -45.65 -49.54 -28.51
N LEU A 162 -44.67 -48.63 -28.44
CA LEU A 162 -43.49 -48.69 -27.56
C LEU A 162 -43.11 -47.25 -27.13
N PRO A 163 -42.47 -47.08 -25.96
CA PRO A 163 -42.86 -46.05 -25.00
C PRO A 163 -42.48 -44.63 -25.41
N VAL A 164 -43.48 -43.76 -25.35
CA VAL A 164 -43.34 -42.30 -25.43
C VAL A 164 -42.30 -41.84 -24.39
N SER A 165 -41.14 -41.38 -24.87
CA SER A 165 -40.21 -40.65 -24.03
C SER A 165 -40.81 -39.28 -23.74
N HIS A 166 -41.48 -39.17 -22.59
CA HIS A 166 -42.00 -37.89 -22.13
C HIS A 166 -40.83 -36.90 -22.00
N PRO A 167 -40.98 -35.64 -22.48
CA PRO A 167 -39.99 -34.60 -22.22
C PRO A 167 -39.80 -34.46 -20.70
N PRO A 168 -38.59 -34.12 -20.21
CA PRO A 168 -38.34 -34.02 -18.78
C PRO A 168 -39.32 -33.01 -18.18
N VAL A 169 -40.24 -33.52 -17.36
CA VAL A 169 -41.21 -32.71 -16.63
C VAL A 169 -40.41 -31.68 -15.85
N ARG A 170 -40.53 -30.39 -16.21
CA ARG A 170 -39.97 -29.28 -15.44
C ARG A 170 -40.42 -29.48 -14.00
N ARG A 171 -39.46 -29.67 -13.07
CA ARG A 171 -39.77 -29.70 -11.64
C ARG A 171 -40.60 -28.46 -11.33
N GLN A 172 -41.86 -28.65 -10.96
CA GLN A 172 -42.75 -27.58 -10.57
C GLN A 172 -42.08 -26.87 -9.40
N PHE A 173 -41.65 -25.62 -9.62
CA PHE A 173 -41.05 -24.84 -8.54
C PHE A 173 -42.13 -24.61 -7.48
N ARG A 174 -41.81 -24.98 -6.25
CA ARG A 174 -42.68 -24.80 -5.08
C ARG A 174 -42.25 -23.56 -4.33
N CYS A 175 -43.21 -22.81 -3.80
CA CYS A 175 -42.94 -21.70 -2.90
C CYS A 175 -42.20 -22.20 -1.67
N SER A 176 -41.08 -21.59 -1.31
CA SER A 176 -40.31 -21.97 -0.11
C SER A 176 -41.04 -21.63 1.21
N GLY A 177 -42.05 -20.74 1.18
CA GLY A 177 -42.84 -20.38 2.35
C GLY A 177 -44.02 -21.32 2.63
N CYS A 178 -44.75 -21.77 1.60
CA CYS A 178 -45.97 -22.59 1.77
C CYS A 178 -45.94 -23.95 1.06
N GLY A 179 -44.90 -24.27 0.29
CA GLY A 179 -44.74 -25.55 -0.41
C GLY A 179 -45.66 -25.77 -1.62
N VAL A 180 -46.53 -24.80 -1.95
CA VAL A 180 -47.46 -24.86 -3.09
C VAL A 180 -46.74 -24.47 -4.38
N ALA A 181 -47.03 -25.19 -5.47
CA ALA A 181 -46.48 -24.88 -6.79
C ALA A 181 -47.18 -23.69 -7.45
N GLY A 182 -46.47 -22.95 -8.30
CA GLY A 182 -47.07 -21.90 -9.15
C GLY A 182 -46.85 -20.45 -8.69
N HIS A 183 -46.22 -20.22 -7.55
CA HIS A 183 -45.83 -18.87 -7.11
C HIS A 183 -44.50 -18.87 -6.34
N LYS A 184 -43.84 -17.70 -6.30
CA LYS A 184 -42.60 -17.48 -5.53
C LYS A 184 -42.95 -16.93 -4.15
N ILE A 185 -42.04 -17.06 -3.19
CA ILE A 185 -42.26 -16.57 -1.82
C ILE A 185 -42.68 -15.10 -1.78
N THR A 186 -42.16 -14.24 -2.66
CA THR A 186 -42.53 -12.81 -2.73
C THR A 186 -43.98 -12.52 -3.11
N GLY A 187 -44.72 -13.50 -3.65
CA GLY A 187 -46.15 -13.40 -3.98
C GLY A 187 -46.96 -14.47 -3.27
N CYS A 188 -46.49 -14.96 -2.12
CA CYS A 188 -47.17 -16.00 -1.37
C CYS A 188 -48.40 -15.42 -0.65
N PRO A 189 -49.61 -15.96 -0.89
CA PRO A 189 -50.81 -15.48 -0.20
C PRO A 189 -50.76 -15.75 1.32
N ASN A 190 -49.94 -16.70 1.77
CA ASN A 190 -49.77 -17.02 3.19
C ASN A 190 -48.77 -16.09 3.92
N LEU A 191 -48.15 -15.11 3.25
CA LEU A 191 -47.32 -14.09 3.91
C LEU A 191 -48.12 -12.93 4.48
N CYS A 192 -49.41 -12.80 4.15
CA CYS A 192 -50.30 -11.74 4.67
C CYS A 192 -50.82 -12.03 6.09
N GLY A 193 -49.99 -12.54 7.00
CA GLY A 193 -50.45 -12.99 8.33
C GLY A 193 -49.44 -12.92 9.47
N LEU A 194 -48.40 -12.09 9.36
CA LEU A 194 -47.61 -11.70 10.53
C LEU A 194 -47.73 -10.18 10.66
N GLU A 195 -48.79 -9.77 11.36
CA GLU A 195 -48.88 -8.46 11.98
C GLU A 195 -47.64 -8.26 12.85
N ILE A 196 -46.91 -7.19 12.55
CA ILE A 196 -45.82 -6.69 13.37
C ILE A 196 -46.49 -6.01 14.57
N GLU A 197 -46.60 -6.70 15.70
CA GLU A 197 -46.77 -6.02 16.98
C GLU A 197 -45.45 -5.32 17.34
N ILE A 198 -45.50 -3.99 17.41
CA ILE A 198 -44.52 -3.14 18.08
C ILE A 198 -44.89 -3.06 19.56
#